data_AF-A0A0F9DIP6-F1
#
_entry.id   AF-A0A0F9DIP6-F1
#
_cell.length_a   1.000
_cell.length_b   1.000
_cell.length_c   1.000
_cell.angle_alpha   90.00
_cell.angle_beta   90.00
_cell.angle_gamma   90.00
#
_symmetry.space_group_name_H-M   'P 1'
#
loop_
_entity.id
_entity.type
_entity.pdbx_description
1 polymer ?
#
loop_
_entity_poly.entity_id
_entity_poly.type
_entity_poly.pdbx_seq_one_letter_code
_entity_poly.pdbx_strand_id
1 'polypeptide(L)'
;MFLLSFVTVVALGEVLLRAYHKVRPVAYFTEDKLLKYRGKPHEKVMGYQLNSRGFKDREHSLEKPAGTYRIAAVGDSFAFGSVPYPANYLTLLEEYLNRDGMQSFEVIDMGIVGTEPPEYFRLVRDEALLYEPDMVLVSLFTGNDFYLKLEKNMSPKKPLSFLYTFLHNTFRVLGAVDVLEARRGGSSISRRWCQ
;
A
#
# COMPACT_ATOMS: atom_id res chain seq x y z
N MET A 1 -32.65 29.89 -14.99
CA MET A 1 -31.55 29.45 -15.88
C MET A 1 -30.29 29.02 -15.11
N PHE A 2 -29.80 29.84 -14.17
CA PHE A 2 -28.60 29.52 -13.37
C PHE A 2 -28.68 28.25 -12.53
N LEU A 3 -29.81 28.01 -11.84
CA LEU A 3 -29.97 26.80 -11.01
C LEU A 3 -29.89 25.51 -11.83
N LEU A 4 -30.54 25.48 -12.99
CA LEU A 4 -30.50 24.33 -13.89
C LEU A 4 -29.09 24.10 -14.43
N SER A 5 -28.39 25.16 -14.83
CA SER A 5 -26.99 25.07 -15.26
C SER A 5 -26.09 24.53 -14.14
N PHE A 6 -26.28 24.99 -12.90
CA PHE A 6 -25.49 24.56 -11.75
C PHE A 6 -25.69 23.07 -11.45
N VAL A 7 -26.93 22.61 -11.39
CA VAL A 7 -27.26 21.19 -11.16
C VAL A 7 -26.68 20.31 -12.26
N THR A 8 -26.78 20.74 -13.52
CA THR A 8 -26.23 19.99 -14.66
C THR A 8 -24.72 19.85 -14.59
N VAL A 9 -23.99 20.91 -14.22
CA VAL A 9 -22.52 20.84 -14.06
C VAL A 9 -22.12 19.90 -12.92
N VAL A 10 -22.81 19.98 -11.78
CA VAL A 10 -22.56 19.10 -10.62
C VAL A 10 -22.81 17.63 -11.00
N ALA A 11 -23.92 17.34 -11.67
CA ALA A 11 -24.27 15.99 -12.11
C ALA A 11 -23.29 15.45 -13.14
N LEU A 12 -22.92 16.25 -14.15
CA LEU A 12 -21.92 15.87 -15.16
C LEU A 12 -20.56 15.62 -14.52
N GLY A 13 -20.12 16.46 -13.58
CA GLY A 13 -18.86 16.29 -12.87
C GLY A 13 -18.82 14.97 -12.09
N GLU A 14 -19.88 14.65 -11.35
CA GLU A 14 -20.00 13.37 -10.63
C GLU A 14 -19.93 12.17 -11.59
N VAL A 15 -20.66 12.20 -12.71
CA VAL A 15 -20.68 11.11 -13.70
C VAL A 15 -19.31 10.94 -14.35
N LEU A 16 -18.66 12.02 -14.75
CA LEU A 16 -17.33 12.00 -15.37
C LEU A 16 -16.29 11.44 -14.40
N LEU A 17 -16.30 11.85 -13.13
CA LEU A 17 -15.37 11.32 -12.13
C LEU A 17 -15.60 9.83 -11.84
N ARG A 18 -16.86 9.36 -11.81
CA ARG A 18 -17.19 7.93 -11.70
C ARG A 18 -16.69 7.14 -12.90
N ALA A 19 -16.93 7.63 -14.12
CA ALA A 19 -16.46 6.99 -15.33
C ALA A 19 -14.93 6.92 -15.36
N TYR A 20 -14.26 8.02 -15.00
CA TYR A 20 -12.80 8.08 -14.90
C TYR A 20 -12.27 7.07 -13.89
N HIS A 21 -12.83 7.00 -12.67
CA HIS A 21 -12.39 6.04 -11.65
C HIS A 21 -12.63 4.58 -12.07
N LYS A 22 -13.71 4.30 -12.81
CA LYS A 22 -14.00 2.96 -13.32
C LYS A 22 -12.95 2.49 -14.34
N VAL A 23 -12.43 3.40 -15.15
CA VAL A 23 -11.38 3.10 -16.14
C VAL A 23 -9.99 3.11 -15.49
N ARG A 24 -9.74 4.03 -14.55
CA ARG A 24 -8.49 4.16 -13.82
C ARG A 24 -8.78 4.34 -12.33
N PRO A 25 -8.70 3.27 -11.52
CA PRO A 25 -8.92 3.37 -10.09
C PRO A 25 -7.86 4.28 -9.48
N VAL A 26 -8.26 5.49 -9.10
CA VAL A 26 -7.39 6.48 -8.48
C VAL A 26 -7.50 6.37 -6.96
N ALA A 27 -6.35 6.27 -6.29
CA ALA A 27 -6.23 6.30 -4.82
C ALA A 27 -6.91 7.52 -4.18
N TYR A 28 -7.10 8.58 -4.96
CA TYR A 28 -7.71 9.85 -4.54
C TYR A 28 -9.18 9.73 -4.09
N PHE A 29 -9.89 8.72 -4.59
CA PHE A 29 -11.33 8.53 -4.35
C PHE A 29 -11.67 7.32 -3.48
N THR A 30 -10.65 6.63 -2.95
CA THR A 30 -10.84 5.38 -2.22
C THR A 30 -10.18 5.45 -0.85
N GLU A 31 -10.84 4.84 0.14
CA GLU A 31 -10.25 4.52 1.44
C GLU A 31 -9.51 3.17 1.42
N ASP A 32 -9.46 2.51 0.25
CA ASP A 32 -8.72 1.26 0.08
C ASP A 32 -7.22 1.50 0.16
N LYS A 33 -6.66 1.09 1.29
CA LYS A 33 -5.23 1.18 1.58
C LYS A 33 -4.38 0.40 0.57
N LEU A 34 -4.87 -0.74 0.06
CA LEU A 34 -4.12 -1.52 -0.93
C LEU A 34 -3.95 -0.73 -2.22
N LEU A 35 -5.01 -0.06 -2.71
CA LEU A 35 -4.93 0.80 -3.90
C LEU A 35 -4.09 2.06 -3.66
N LYS A 36 -4.03 2.55 -2.43
CA LYS A 36 -3.35 3.79 -2.09
C LYS A 36 -1.86 3.63 -1.84
N TYR A 37 -1.45 2.56 -1.18
CA TYR A 37 -0.07 2.39 -0.70
C TYR A 37 0.73 1.34 -1.48
N ARG A 38 0.08 0.54 -2.32
CA ARG A 38 0.81 -0.35 -3.24
C ARG A 38 1.63 0.47 -4.23
N GLY A 39 2.89 0.07 -4.42
CA GLY A 39 3.75 0.67 -5.43
C GLY A 39 3.29 0.34 -6.84
N LYS A 40 3.62 1.19 -7.82
CA LYS A 40 3.27 0.88 -9.20
C LYS A 40 4.19 -0.22 -9.73
N PRO A 41 3.70 -1.10 -10.63
CA PRO A 41 4.54 -2.07 -11.31
C PRO A 41 5.81 -1.44 -11.86
N HIS A 42 6.97 -2.05 -11.57
CA HIS A 42 8.28 -1.60 -12.05
C HIS A 42 8.73 -0.20 -11.60
N GLU A 43 8.04 0.42 -10.64
CA GLU A 43 8.45 1.70 -10.06
C GLU A 43 9.75 1.55 -9.28
N LYS A 44 10.60 2.59 -9.30
CA LYS A 44 11.80 2.63 -8.45
C LYS A 44 11.47 3.28 -7.12
N VAL A 45 11.56 2.51 -6.04
CA VAL A 45 11.34 2.98 -4.67
C VAL A 45 12.58 2.70 -3.84
N MET A 46 13.13 3.73 -3.18
CA MET A 46 14.33 3.64 -2.33
C MET A 46 15.52 2.94 -3.02
N GLY A 47 15.71 3.21 -4.31
CA GLY A 47 16.81 2.64 -5.09
C GLY A 47 16.60 1.19 -5.57
N TYR A 48 15.46 0.57 -5.27
CA TYR A 48 15.09 -0.77 -5.74
C TYR A 48 13.91 -0.69 -6.72
N GLN A 49 13.89 -1.54 -7.74
CA GLN A 49 12.79 -1.62 -8.71
C GLN A 49 11.77 -2.65 -8.23
N LEU A 50 10.51 -2.23 -8.06
CA LEU A 50 9.42 -3.12 -7.67
C LEU A 50 9.12 -4.15 -8.77
N ASN A 51 8.56 -5.28 -8.39
CA ASN A 51 8.12 -6.29 -9.35
C ASN A 51 6.86 -5.84 -10.14
N SER A 52 6.45 -6.67 -11.09
CA SER A 52 5.30 -6.48 -11.98
C SER A 52 3.97 -6.34 -11.25
N ARG A 53 3.91 -6.75 -9.98
CA ARG A 53 2.74 -6.63 -9.10
C ARG A 53 2.83 -5.46 -8.11
N GLY A 54 3.94 -4.73 -8.09
CA GLY A 54 4.14 -3.56 -7.24
C GLY A 54 4.65 -3.87 -5.83
N PHE A 55 5.25 -5.04 -5.61
CA PHE A 55 5.91 -5.39 -4.35
C PHE A 55 7.42 -5.14 -4.44
N LYS A 56 8.06 -4.87 -3.29
CA LYS A 56 9.51 -4.64 -3.19
C LYS A 56 10.23 -5.98 -3.05
N ASP A 57 10.02 -6.83 -4.04
CA ASP A 57 10.57 -8.17 -4.12
C ASP A 57 10.99 -8.46 -5.56
N ARG A 58 11.67 -9.59 -5.78
CA ARG A 58 11.92 -10.16 -7.11
C ARG A 58 10.62 -10.66 -7.75
N GLU A 59 10.72 -11.02 -9.03
CA GLU A 59 9.63 -11.75 -9.70
C GLU A 59 9.60 -13.20 -9.21
N HIS A 60 8.39 -13.70 -8.98
CA HIS A 60 8.13 -15.10 -8.64
C HIS A 60 7.13 -15.68 -9.64
N SER A 61 7.33 -16.94 -10.04
CA SER A 61 6.39 -17.67 -10.89
C SER A 61 5.12 -18.04 -10.11
N LEU A 62 3.96 -17.93 -10.76
CA LEU A 62 2.71 -18.46 -10.20
C LEU A 62 2.77 -19.99 -10.09
N GLU A 63 3.25 -20.66 -11.15
CA GLU A 63 3.50 -22.09 -11.11
C GLU A 63 4.63 -22.38 -10.12
N LYS A 64 4.33 -23.21 -9.13
CA LYS A 64 5.25 -23.57 -8.07
C LYS A 64 6.28 -24.60 -8.56
N PRO A 65 7.59 -24.30 -8.48
CA PRO A 65 8.62 -25.26 -8.86
C PRO A 65 8.55 -26.53 -8.00
N ALA A 66 8.83 -27.68 -8.62
CA ALA A 66 8.82 -28.97 -7.93
C ALA A 66 9.88 -29.00 -6.82
N GLY A 67 9.50 -29.50 -5.64
CA GLY A 67 10.39 -29.60 -4.48
C GLY A 67 10.59 -28.28 -3.71
N THR A 68 9.97 -27.18 -4.14
CA THR A 68 10.04 -25.90 -3.45
C THR A 68 8.99 -25.80 -2.34
N TYR A 69 9.39 -25.37 -1.16
CA TYR A 69 8.50 -24.92 -0.09
C TYR A 69 8.31 -23.40 -0.19
N ARG A 70 7.06 -22.95 -0.31
CA ARG A 70 6.74 -21.56 -0.61
C ARG A 70 6.05 -20.89 0.56
N ILE A 71 6.62 -19.77 1.01
CA ILE A 71 6.11 -18.94 2.10
C ILE A 71 5.63 -17.63 1.49
N ALA A 72 4.34 -17.35 1.57
CA ALA A 72 3.81 -16.03 1.23
C ALA A 72 3.82 -15.14 2.48
N ALA A 73 4.62 -14.09 2.49
CA ALA A 73 4.74 -13.16 3.61
C ALA A 73 3.91 -11.90 3.37
N VAL A 74 3.03 -11.56 4.32
CA VAL A 74 2.22 -10.34 4.31
C VAL A 74 2.51 -9.50 5.54
N GLY A 75 2.50 -8.19 5.39
CA GLY A 75 2.73 -7.26 6.48
C GLY A 75 2.75 -5.81 6.00
N ASP A 76 3.15 -4.92 6.90
CA ASP A 76 3.12 -3.48 6.65
C ASP A 76 4.47 -2.91 6.18
N SER A 77 4.83 -1.71 6.64
CA SER A 77 6.13 -1.08 6.44
C SER A 77 7.33 -1.92 6.86
N PHE A 78 7.19 -2.81 7.85
CA PHE A 78 8.28 -3.68 8.26
C PHE A 78 8.53 -4.79 7.25
N ALA A 79 7.46 -5.40 6.73
CA ALA A 79 7.55 -6.35 5.62
C ALA A 79 8.08 -5.67 4.35
N PHE A 80 7.49 -4.54 3.94
CA PHE A 80 7.98 -3.76 2.80
C PHE A 80 9.47 -3.38 2.93
N GLY A 81 9.92 -3.07 4.16
CA GLY A 81 11.30 -2.79 4.51
C GLY A 81 11.78 -1.41 4.06
N SER A 82 12.08 -0.53 5.01
CA SER A 82 12.73 0.78 4.74
C SER A 82 14.26 0.68 4.53
N VAL A 83 14.79 -0.55 4.54
CA VAL A 83 16.20 -0.87 4.30
C VAL A 83 16.43 -1.24 2.83
N PRO A 84 17.70 -1.31 2.35
CA PRO A 84 17.99 -1.91 1.05
C PRO A 84 17.41 -3.32 0.93
N TYR A 85 16.92 -3.71 -0.25
CA TYR A 85 16.28 -5.01 -0.47
C TYR A 85 17.06 -6.23 0.07
N PRO A 86 18.40 -6.34 -0.12
CA PRO A 86 19.18 -7.45 0.42
C PRO A 86 19.21 -7.52 1.96
N ALA A 87 18.93 -6.41 2.63
CA ALA A 87 18.91 -6.32 4.09
C ALA A 87 17.50 -6.49 4.68
N ASN A 88 16.47 -6.68 3.86
CA ASN A 88 15.12 -6.99 4.34
C ASN A 88 15.14 -8.36 5.04
N TYR A 89 14.49 -8.48 6.19
CA TYR A 89 14.47 -9.72 6.96
C TYR A 89 13.82 -10.89 6.21
N LEU A 90 12.88 -10.64 5.29
CA LEU A 90 12.27 -11.70 4.46
C LEU A 90 13.24 -12.20 3.39
N THR A 91 14.01 -11.29 2.78
CA THR A 91 15.11 -11.64 1.88
C THR A 91 16.17 -12.46 2.61
N LEU A 92 16.55 -12.02 3.82
CA LEU A 92 17.49 -12.75 4.67
C LEU A 92 16.91 -14.11 5.05
N LEU A 93 15.63 -14.20 5.43
CA LEU A 93 14.96 -15.45 5.77
C LEU A 93 15.04 -16.46 4.62
N GLU A 94 14.76 -16.06 3.38
CA GLU A 94 14.93 -16.91 2.19
C GLU A 94 16.37 -17.41 2.09
N GLU A 95 17.35 -16.51 2.22
CA GLU A 95 18.77 -16.89 2.18
C GLU A 95 19.12 -17.90 3.27
N TYR A 96 18.72 -17.65 4.52
CA TYR A 96 18.97 -18.53 5.67
C TYR A 96 18.37 -19.92 5.47
N LEU A 97 17.13 -20.02 4.98
CA LEU A 97 16.44 -21.30 4.75
C LEU A 97 17.10 -22.13 3.64
N ASN A 98 17.70 -21.48 2.64
CA ASN A 98 18.32 -22.16 1.51
C ASN A 98 19.80 -22.55 1.74
N ARG A 99 20.42 -22.22 2.89
CA ARG A 99 21.86 -22.45 3.14
C ARG A 99 22.28 -23.92 3.06
N ASP A 100 21.45 -24.82 3.60
CA ASP A 100 21.80 -26.24 3.68
C ASP A 100 21.43 -27.01 2.38
N GLY A 101 20.68 -26.38 1.47
CA GLY A 101 20.34 -26.92 0.15
C GLY A 101 19.48 -28.19 0.11
N MET A 102 19.06 -28.72 1.26
CA MET A 102 18.25 -29.94 1.35
C MET A 102 16.82 -29.76 0.79
N GLN A 103 16.31 -28.53 0.83
CA GLN A 103 15.02 -28.14 0.29
C GLN A 103 15.12 -26.72 -0.25
N SER A 104 14.47 -26.46 -1.39
CA SER A 104 14.37 -25.11 -1.95
C SER A 104 13.26 -24.34 -1.25
N PHE A 105 13.54 -23.12 -0.83
CA PHE A 105 12.56 -22.23 -0.24
C PHE A 105 12.37 -20.97 -1.10
N GLU A 106 11.11 -20.58 -1.30
CA GLU A 106 10.75 -19.27 -1.86
C GLU A 106 9.97 -18.50 -0.80
N VAL A 107 10.44 -17.30 -0.46
CA VAL A 107 9.74 -16.35 0.39
C VAL A 107 9.28 -15.20 -0.50
N ILE A 108 7.96 -15.08 -0.66
CA ILE A 108 7.33 -14.05 -1.48
C ILE A 108 6.93 -12.91 -0.55
N ASP A 109 7.65 -11.79 -0.62
CA ASP A 109 7.35 -10.60 0.18
C ASP A 109 6.24 -9.78 -0.49
N MET A 110 5.08 -9.78 0.14
CA MET A 110 3.91 -9.01 -0.26
C MET A 110 3.62 -7.84 0.69
N GLY A 111 4.63 -7.34 1.40
CA GLY A 111 4.50 -6.21 2.32
C GLY A 111 4.04 -4.93 1.61
N ILE A 112 3.09 -4.21 2.23
CA ILE A 112 2.61 -2.91 1.73
C ILE A 112 2.58 -1.92 2.89
N VAL A 113 3.15 -0.73 2.70
CA VAL A 113 3.21 0.27 3.77
C VAL A 113 1.80 0.68 4.26
N GLY A 114 1.60 0.75 5.58
CA GLY A 114 0.36 1.29 6.18
C GLY A 114 -0.86 0.37 6.10
N THR A 115 -0.70 -0.87 5.64
CA THR A 115 -1.72 -1.91 5.77
C THR A 115 -1.88 -2.38 7.22
N GLU A 116 -2.99 -3.04 7.48
CA GLU A 116 -3.43 -3.56 8.78
C GLU A 116 -4.08 -4.95 8.55
N PRO A 117 -4.47 -5.71 9.59
CA PRO A 117 -5.06 -7.04 9.46
C PRO A 117 -6.16 -7.23 8.39
N PRO A 118 -7.11 -6.30 8.20
CA PRO A 118 -8.11 -6.45 7.13
C PRO A 118 -7.49 -6.45 5.72
N GLU A 119 -6.45 -5.65 5.51
CA GLU A 119 -5.71 -5.60 4.25
C GLU A 119 -4.86 -6.86 4.05
N TYR A 120 -4.21 -7.38 5.11
CA TYR A 120 -3.48 -8.64 5.03
C TYR A 120 -4.40 -9.77 4.57
N PHE A 121 -5.61 -9.88 5.14
CA PHE A 121 -6.58 -10.89 4.75
C PHE A 121 -6.98 -10.77 3.27
N ARG A 122 -7.29 -9.55 2.78
CA ARG A 122 -7.61 -9.35 1.36
C ARG A 122 -6.44 -9.75 0.46
N LEU A 123 -5.23 -9.36 0.84
CA LEU A 123 -4.02 -9.68 0.08
C LEU A 123 -3.75 -11.18 0.00
N VAL A 124 -3.92 -11.89 1.13
CA VAL A 124 -3.79 -13.34 1.17
C VAL A 124 -4.81 -13.99 0.26
N ARG A 125 -6.10 -13.66 0.45
CA ARG A 125 -7.22 -14.25 -0.28
C ARG A 125 -7.14 -14.00 -1.79
N ASP A 126 -6.85 -12.76 -2.19
CA ASP A 126 -6.99 -12.32 -3.58
C ASP A 126 -5.70 -12.52 -4.40
N GLU A 127 -4.54 -12.59 -3.76
CA GLU A 127 -3.25 -12.60 -4.47
C GLU A 127 -2.27 -13.64 -3.96
N ALA A 128 -2.05 -13.77 -2.65
CA ALA A 128 -1.04 -14.69 -2.13
C ALA A 128 -1.37 -16.15 -2.43
N LEU A 129 -2.64 -16.53 -2.31
CA LEU A 129 -3.08 -17.90 -2.60
C LEU A 129 -2.93 -18.29 -4.08
N LEU A 130 -2.79 -17.33 -5.01
CA LEU A 130 -2.50 -17.63 -6.41
C LEU A 130 -1.11 -18.24 -6.62
N TYR A 131 -0.21 -18.06 -5.65
CA TYR A 131 1.13 -18.63 -5.66
C TYR A 131 1.19 -20.02 -5.01
N GLU A 132 0.07 -20.64 -4.64
CA GLU A 132 0.06 -21.97 -4.01
C GLU A 132 1.07 -22.11 -2.82
N PRO A 133 1.07 -21.16 -1.85
CA PRO A 133 2.00 -21.22 -0.74
C PRO A 133 1.70 -22.42 0.17
N ASP A 134 2.75 -23.01 0.76
CA ASP A 134 2.61 -24.01 1.83
C ASP A 134 2.36 -23.33 3.19
N MET A 135 2.79 -22.08 3.33
CA MET A 135 2.67 -21.29 4.54
C MET A 135 2.40 -19.83 4.23
N VAL A 136 1.53 -19.21 5.03
CA VAL A 136 1.34 -17.76 5.05
C VAL A 136 1.99 -17.20 6.31
N LEU A 137 2.97 -16.32 6.15
CA LEU A 137 3.63 -15.62 7.24
C LEU A 137 2.99 -14.23 7.39
N VAL A 138 2.41 -13.94 8.56
CA VAL A 138 1.82 -12.61 8.84
C VAL A 138 2.73 -11.86 9.80
N SER A 139 3.33 -10.78 9.32
CA SER A 139 4.22 -9.93 10.10
C SER A 139 3.42 -8.78 10.71
N LEU A 140 3.08 -8.93 11.99
CA LEU A 140 2.31 -7.95 12.76
C LEU A 140 3.22 -6.88 13.37
N PHE A 141 2.77 -5.62 13.33
CA PHE A 141 3.40 -4.51 14.02
C PHE A 141 2.44 -3.90 15.04
N THR A 142 2.91 -3.77 16.28
CA THR A 142 2.04 -3.36 17.39
C THR A 142 1.57 -1.91 17.29
N GLY A 143 2.26 -1.05 16.51
CA GLY A 143 1.98 0.38 16.39
C GLY A 143 0.75 0.74 15.54
N ASN A 144 0.32 -0.12 14.62
CA ASN A 144 -0.86 0.06 13.75
C ASN A 144 -1.87 -1.09 13.89
N ASP A 145 -1.43 -2.33 14.09
CA ASP A 145 -2.31 -3.49 13.98
C ASP A 145 -3.26 -3.66 15.17
N PHE A 146 -2.89 -3.17 16.36
CA PHE A 146 -3.75 -3.24 17.56
C PHE A 146 -4.52 -1.94 17.85
N TYR A 147 -4.24 -0.87 17.12
CA TYR A 147 -5.01 0.39 17.21
C TYR A 147 -6.22 0.41 16.26
N LEU A 148 -6.61 -0.76 15.76
CA LEU A 148 -7.80 -0.93 14.96
C LEU A 148 -9.04 -0.47 15.75
N LYS A 149 -9.71 0.57 15.24
CA LYS A 149 -11.11 0.79 15.57
C LYS A 149 -11.89 -0.39 14.98
N LEU A 150 -12.40 -1.27 15.84
CA LEU A 150 -13.18 -2.47 15.49
C LEU A 150 -14.39 -2.20 14.57
N GLU A 151 -14.76 -0.93 14.36
CA GLU A 151 -15.85 -0.49 13.47
C GLU A 151 -15.49 -0.40 11.97
N LYS A 152 -14.24 -0.67 11.56
CA LYS A 152 -13.91 -0.68 10.14
C LYS A 152 -14.41 -1.98 9.48
N ASN A 153 -15.56 -1.88 8.81
CA ASN A 153 -16.00 -2.88 7.82
C ASN A 153 -14.82 -3.30 6.93
N MET A 154 -14.60 -4.61 6.79
CA MET A 154 -13.48 -5.19 6.02
C MET A 154 -13.50 -4.85 4.51
N SER A 155 -14.59 -4.24 4.03
CA SER A 155 -14.70 -3.71 2.67
C SER A 155 -14.46 -2.21 2.65
N PRO A 156 -13.57 -1.67 1.79
CA PRO A 156 -13.45 -0.23 1.60
C PRO A 156 -14.80 0.34 1.18
N LYS A 157 -15.28 1.36 1.92
CA LYS A 157 -16.54 2.04 1.59
C LYS A 157 -16.34 2.83 0.29
N LYS A 158 -17.21 2.59 -0.70
CA LYS A 158 -17.26 3.44 -1.88
C LYS A 158 -17.73 4.84 -1.47
N PRO A 159 -17.15 5.93 -2.02
CA PRO A 159 -17.62 7.27 -1.71
C PRO A 159 -19.06 7.43 -2.20
N LEU A 160 -19.91 8.08 -1.39
CA LEU A 160 -21.29 8.40 -1.77
C LEU A 160 -21.33 9.36 -2.97
N SER A 161 -20.41 10.33 -3.03
CA SER A 161 -20.20 11.24 -4.16
C SER A 161 -18.72 11.43 -4.46
N PHE A 162 -18.32 11.18 -5.71
CA PHE A 162 -16.97 11.40 -6.21
C PHE A 162 -16.63 12.88 -6.28
N LEU A 163 -17.57 13.74 -6.64
CA LEU A 163 -17.36 15.19 -6.69
C LEU A 163 -17.14 15.76 -5.29
N TYR A 164 -17.93 15.33 -4.30
CA TYR A 164 -17.71 15.72 -2.91
C TYR A 164 -16.33 15.24 -2.41
N THR A 165 -15.99 13.96 -2.64
CA THR A 165 -14.67 13.43 -2.26
C THR A 165 -13.54 14.17 -2.98
N PHE A 166 -13.73 14.56 -4.24
CA PHE A 166 -12.77 15.35 -5.00
C PHE A 166 -12.47 16.68 -4.31
N LEU A 167 -13.53 17.44 -4.02
CA LEU A 167 -13.44 18.75 -3.39
C LEU A 167 -12.87 18.64 -1.97
N HIS A 168 -13.42 17.72 -1.16
CA HIS A 168 -12.97 17.49 0.22
C HIS A 168 -11.47 17.17 0.29
N ASN A 169 -11.00 16.23 -0.52
CA ASN A 169 -9.58 15.88 -0.55
C ASN A 169 -8.71 17.00 -1.14
N THR A 170 -9.22 17.81 -2.08
CA THR A 170 -8.49 18.94 -2.65
C THR A 170 -8.24 19.99 -1.58
N PHE A 171 -9.28 20.37 -0.84
CA PHE A 171 -9.16 21.31 0.28
C PHE A 171 -8.27 20.78 1.40
N ARG A 172 -8.34 19.47 1.71
CA ARG A 172 -7.46 18.87 2.72
C ARG A 172 -5.98 18.93 2.32
N VAL A 173 -5.66 18.65 1.05
CA VAL A 173 -4.28 18.71 0.56
C VAL A 173 -3.77 20.15 0.54
N LEU A 174 -4.56 21.09 0.04
CA LEU A 174 -4.20 22.52 0.03
C LEU A 174 -3.93 23.03 1.45
N GLY A 175 -4.84 22.76 2.40
CA GLY A 175 -4.64 23.15 3.79
C GLY A 175 -3.43 22.48 4.46
N ALA A 176 -3.07 21.25 4.07
CA ALA A 176 -1.87 20.58 4.56
C ALA A 176 -0.58 21.21 3.99
N VAL A 177 -0.59 21.65 2.73
CA VAL A 177 0.52 22.40 2.12
C VAL A 177 0.72 23.72 2.86
N ASP A 178 -0.36 24.46 3.13
CA ASP A 178 -0.30 25.73 3.88
C ASP A 178 0.35 25.56 5.27
N VAL A 179 0.01 24.47 5.98
CA VAL A 179 0.60 24.15 7.30
C VAL A 179 2.09 23.81 7.19
N LEU A 180 2.52 23.12 6.13
CA LEU A 180 3.92 22.76 5.91
C LEU A 180 4.76 23.98 5.50
N GLU A 181 4.20 24.88 4.70
CA GLU A 181 4.83 26.16 4.36
C GLU A 181 4.95 27.07 5.59
N ALA A 182 3.92 27.12 6.44
CA ALA A 182 3.97 27.83 7.72
C ALA A 182 5.06 27.29 8.66
N ARG A 183 5.28 25.96 8.69
CA ARG A 183 6.38 25.34 9.46
C ARG A 183 7.77 25.62 8.88
N ARG A 184 7.90 25.74 7.56
CA ARG A 184 9.17 26.11 6.90
C ARG A 184 9.52 27.59 7.09
N GLY A 185 8.52 28.47 7.18
CA GLY A 185 8.72 29.89 7.48
C GLY A 185 9.10 30.20 8.93
N GLY A 186 8.89 29.26 9.86
CA GLY A 186 9.14 29.45 11.31
C GLY A 186 10.45 28.88 11.84
N SER A 187 11.31 28.25 11.03
CA SER A 187 12.53 27.59 11.53
C SER A 187 13.75 28.53 11.56
N SER A 188 13.78 29.45 12.53
CA SER A 188 15.01 30.08 13.02
C SER A 188 15.19 29.82 14.52
N ILE A 189 15.33 28.55 14.93
CA ILE A 189 15.64 28.22 16.33
C ILE A 189 16.76 27.16 16.40
N SER A 190 17.92 27.67 16.80
CA SER A 190 19.11 27.10 17.45
C SER A 190 19.54 25.64 17.14
N ARG A 191 20.66 25.52 16.42
CA ARG A 191 21.61 24.40 16.60
C ARG A 191 22.32 24.58 17.94
N ARG A 192 21.96 23.79 18.96
CA ARG A 192 22.79 23.67 20.17
C ARG A 192 22.54 22.35 20.89
N TRP A 193 22.85 21.23 20.23
CA TRP A 193 23.10 19.93 20.87
C TRP A 193 24.12 19.15 20.03
N CYS A 194 25.40 19.44 20.30
CA CYS A 194 26.57 18.59 20.04
C CYS A 194 27.77 19.30 20.68
N GLN A 195 27.96 19.06 21.98
CA GLN A 195 29.23 19.04 22.70
C GLN A 195 29.00 18.27 24.00
#